data_AF-D8M1F9-F1
#
_entry.id   AF-D8M1F9-F1
#
_cell.length_a   1.000
_cell.length_b   1.000
_cell.length_c   1.000
_cell.angle_alpha   90.00
_cell.angle_beta   90.00
_cell.angle_gamma   90.00
#
_symmetry.space_group_name_H-M   'P 1'
#
loop_
_entity.id
_entity.type
_entity.pdbx_description
1 polymer ?
#
loop_
_entity_poly.entity_id
_entity_poly.type
_entity_poly.pdbx_seq_one_letter_code
_entity_poly.pdbx_strand_id
1 'polypeptide(L)'
;MKFYTLFLLFVIFFAAVSAWNPFPDDMKTSWPELVGKNGDEATAIIKSECEGCKVLIRPELSPMTMDLRIDRVRVIVNQDNIVVVEPRRGYLCLLNTFGIFDNRRVEFAVVSLKRN
;
A
#
# COMPACT_ATOMS: atom_id res chain seq x y z
N MET A 1 10.08 -27.04 -41.80
CA MET A 1 10.33 -25.74 -41.12
C MET A 1 9.00 -25.19 -40.65
N LYS A 2 8.61 -25.41 -39.38
CA LYS A 2 7.41 -24.79 -38.80
C LYS A 2 7.85 -23.84 -37.67
N PHE A 3 8.64 -22.83 -38.05
CA PHE A 3 9.08 -21.78 -37.12
C PHE A 3 7.88 -21.08 -36.47
N TYR A 4 6.78 -20.98 -37.21
CA TYR A 4 5.52 -20.39 -36.76
C TYR A 4 4.86 -21.17 -35.62
N THR A 5 4.96 -22.51 -35.59
CA THR A 5 4.40 -23.28 -34.47
C THR A 5 5.20 -23.11 -33.20
N LEU A 6 6.53 -23.01 -33.29
CA LEU A 6 7.38 -22.70 -32.13
C LEU A 6 7.14 -21.27 -31.63
N PHE A 7 6.98 -20.32 -32.56
CA PHE A 7 6.68 -18.94 -32.22
C PHE A 7 5.29 -18.78 -31.59
N LEU A 8 4.26 -19.46 -32.13
CA LEU A 8 2.92 -19.47 -31.53
C LEU A 8 2.89 -20.13 -30.15
N LEU A 9 3.62 -21.24 -29.96
CA LEU A 9 3.75 -21.85 -28.64
C LEU A 9 4.51 -20.95 -27.65
N PHE A 10 5.52 -20.22 -28.11
CA PHE A 10 6.25 -19.27 -27.27
C PHE A 10 5.39 -18.07 -26.87
N VAL A 11 4.55 -17.55 -27.78
CA VAL A 11 3.60 -16.48 -27.49
C VAL A 11 2.51 -16.95 -26.52
N ILE A 12 1.96 -18.15 -26.71
CA ILE A 12 0.96 -18.74 -25.80
C ILE A 12 1.56 -18.99 -24.41
N PHE A 13 2.80 -19.49 -24.36
CA PHE A 13 3.51 -19.72 -23.11
C PHE A 13 3.80 -18.40 -22.37
N PHE A 14 4.30 -17.40 -23.07
CA PHE A 14 4.59 -16.09 -22.49
C PHE A 14 3.31 -15.38 -22.01
N ALA A 15 2.20 -15.50 -22.75
CA ALA A 15 0.89 -15.01 -22.32
C ALA A 15 0.39 -15.74 -21.06
N ALA A 16 0.51 -17.06 -21.01
CA ALA A 16 0.11 -17.85 -19.83
C ALA A 16 0.95 -17.52 -18.58
N VAL A 17 2.26 -17.26 -18.76
CA VAL A 17 3.14 -16.80 -17.67
C VAL A 17 2.76 -15.41 -17.18
N SER A 18 2.39 -14.49 -18.08
CA SER A 18 1.96 -13.13 -17.70
C SER A 18 0.59 -13.07 -16.99
N ALA A 19 -0.24 -14.11 -17.15
CA ALA A 19 -1.54 -14.21 -16.49
C ALA A 19 -1.47 -14.91 -15.12
N TRP A 20 -0.28 -15.39 -14.72
CA TRP A 20 -0.08 -16.00 -13.40
C TRP A 20 0.16 -14.89 -12.37
N ASN A 21 -0.92 -14.35 -11.81
CA ASN A 21 -0.87 -13.55 -10.58
C ASN A 21 -1.01 -14.51 -9.39
N PRO A 22 0.06 -14.79 -8.63
CA PRO A 22 0.00 -15.65 -7.45
C PRO A 22 -0.68 -14.97 -6.25
N PHE A 23 -1.07 -13.71 -6.40
CA PHE A 23 -1.78 -12.94 -5.39
C PHE A 23 -3.25 -12.82 -5.80
N PRO A 24 -4.20 -13.23 -4.95
CA PRO A 24 -5.62 -12.91 -5.15
C PRO A 24 -5.75 -11.38 -5.27
N ASP A 25 -6.30 -10.90 -6.39
CA ASP A 25 -6.51 -9.47 -6.70
C ASP A 25 -7.48 -8.79 -5.69
N ASP A 26 -8.08 -9.57 -4.82
CA ASP A 26 -9.16 -9.22 -3.90
C ASP A 26 -8.67 -8.65 -2.55
N MET A 27 -7.36 -8.59 -2.31
CA MET A 27 -6.81 -8.18 -1.02
C MET A 27 -6.37 -6.71 -0.98
N LYS A 28 -7.27 -5.80 -0.53
CA LYS A 28 -6.98 -4.36 -0.39
C LYS A 28 -5.80 -4.10 0.56
N THR A 29 -4.77 -3.39 0.07
CA THR A 29 -3.50 -3.18 0.80
C THR A 29 -3.30 -1.77 1.34
N SER A 30 -4.05 -0.79 0.85
CA SER A 30 -3.97 0.63 1.23
C SER A 30 -5.34 1.28 1.35
N TRP A 31 -5.45 2.30 2.21
CA TRP A 31 -6.67 3.06 2.48
C TRP A 31 -6.44 4.58 2.35
N PRO A 32 -6.27 5.11 1.14
CA PRO A 32 -6.10 6.55 0.93
C PRO A 32 -7.32 7.38 1.35
N GLU A 33 -8.53 6.80 1.31
CA GLU A 33 -9.79 7.45 1.67
C GLU A 33 -9.97 7.73 3.17
N LEU A 34 -9.12 7.12 4.00
CA LEU A 34 -9.18 7.28 5.46
C LEU A 34 -8.36 8.47 5.96
N VAL A 35 -7.58 9.12 5.10
CA VAL A 35 -6.82 10.32 5.46
C VAL A 35 -7.79 11.45 5.79
N GLY A 36 -7.59 12.10 6.94
CA GLY A 36 -8.47 13.17 7.43
C GLY A 36 -9.71 12.70 8.20
N LYS A 37 -9.97 11.39 8.26
CA LYS A 37 -11.03 10.83 9.13
C LYS A 37 -10.54 10.66 10.57
N ASN A 38 -11.48 10.39 11.46
CA ASN A 38 -11.17 10.03 12.84
C ASN A 38 -10.50 8.63 12.89
N GLY A 39 -9.49 8.47 13.74
CA GLY A 39 -8.74 7.22 13.89
C GLY A 39 -9.60 6.01 14.28
N ASP A 40 -10.66 6.23 15.07
CA ASP A 40 -11.57 5.17 15.51
C ASP A 40 -12.50 4.73 14.36
N GLU A 41 -13.00 5.69 13.59
CA GLU A 41 -13.80 5.43 12.37
C GLU A 41 -12.97 4.66 11.34
N ALA A 42 -11.73 5.12 11.09
CA ALA A 42 -10.80 4.47 10.19
C ALA A 42 -10.52 3.02 10.64
N THR A 43 -10.36 2.80 11.95
CA THR A 43 -10.12 1.46 12.50
C THR A 43 -11.31 0.54 12.29
N ALA A 44 -12.54 1.04 12.43
CA ALA A 44 -13.75 0.26 12.17
C ALA A 44 -13.85 -0.17 10.69
N ILE A 45 -13.60 0.76 9.76
CA ILE A 45 -13.62 0.49 8.32
C ILE A 45 -12.57 -0.56 7.95
N ILE A 46 -11.33 -0.41 8.43
CA ILE A 46 -10.25 -1.37 8.12
C ILE A 46 -10.56 -2.76 8.68
N LYS A 47 -11.16 -2.85 9.87
CA LYS A 47 -11.58 -4.14 10.45
C LYS A 47 -12.70 -4.79 9.65
N SER A 48 -13.67 -4.03 9.14
CA SER A 48 -14.72 -4.58 8.29
C SER A 48 -14.21 -5.04 6.92
N GLU A 49 -13.21 -4.36 6.37
CA GLU A 49 -12.61 -4.73 5.08
C GLU A 49 -11.49 -5.78 5.24
N CYS A 50 -11.04 -6.04 6.47
CA CYS A 50 -10.01 -7.02 6.79
C CYS A 50 -10.25 -7.72 8.13
N GLU A 51 -11.07 -8.76 8.11
CA GLU A 51 -11.37 -9.53 9.32
C GLU A 51 -10.11 -10.22 9.91
N GLY A 52 -9.08 -10.46 9.09
CA GLY A 52 -7.80 -11.06 9.52
C GLY A 52 -6.72 -10.08 9.96
N CYS A 53 -6.92 -8.76 9.83
CA CYS A 53 -5.87 -7.78 10.09
C CYS A 53 -5.89 -7.27 11.53
N LYS A 54 -4.71 -7.20 12.13
CA LYS A 54 -4.51 -6.49 13.39
C LYS A 54 -4.36 -4.99 13.12
N VAL A 55 -5.38 -4.22 13.46
CA VAL A 55 -5.34 -2.75 13.35
C VAL A 55 -4.85 -2.13 14.66
N LEU A 56 -3.82 -1.28 14.59
CA LEU A 56 -3.27 -0.55 15.73
C LEU A 56 -3.26 0.95 15.45
N ILE A 57 -3.86 1.72 16.36
CA ILE A 57 -3.76 3.18 16.37
C ILE A 57 -2.44 3.57 17.04
N ARG A 58 -1.70 4.48 16.42
CA ARG A 58 -0.47 5.04 16.96
C ARG A 58 -0.43 6.54 16.76
N PRO A 59 -0.01 7.31 17.79
CA PRO A 59 0.22 8.73 17.61
C PRO A 59 1.40 8.96 16.67
N GLU A 60 1.36 10.10 15.98
CA GLU A 60 2.50 10.59 15.21
C GLU A 60 3.76 10.69 16.09
N LEU A 61 4.92 10.48 15.47
CA LEU A 61 6.24 10.55 16.13
C LEU A 61 6.50 9.51 17.23
N SER A 62 5.57 8.57 17.47
CA SER A 62 5.80 7.46 18.41
C SER A 62 6.84 6.48 17.84
N PRO A 63 7.85 6.05 18.63
CA PRO A 63 8.79 5.04 18.18
C PRO A 63 8.05 3.72 17.93
N MET A 64 8.17 3.19 16.71
CA MET A 64 7.53 1.94 16.31
C MET A 64 8.58 0.90 15.94
N THR A 65 8.28 -0.35 16.25
CA THR A 65 9.11 -1.49 15.83
C THR A 65 9.18 -1.54 14.30
N MET A 66 10.38 -1.79 13.79
CA MET A 66 10.71 -1.86 12.36
C MET A 66 10.48 -3.25 11.77
N ASP A 67 9.45 -3.96 12.22
CA ASP A 67 9.08 -5.30 11.76
C ASP A 67 8.10 -5.24 10.57
N LEU A 68 8.41 -5.98 9.50
CA LEU A 68 7.54 -6.16 8.33
C LEU A 68 6.51 -7.26 8.64
N ARG A 69 5.22 -6.91 8.68
CA ARG A 69 4.13 -7.80 9.12
C ARG A 69 2.85 -7.58 8.32
N ILE A 70 2.61 -8.44 7.34
CA ILE A 70 1.50 -8.33 6.39
C ILE A 70 0.13 -8.43 7.08
N ASP A 71 0.09 -9.08 8.25
CA ASP A 71 -1.09 -9.25 9.11
C ASP A 71 -1.51 -7.98 9.87
N ARG A 72 -0.73 -6.89 9.79
CA ARG A 72 -0.93 -5.71 10.63
C ARG A 72 -1.06 -4.43 9.81
N VAL A 73 -2.03 -3.60 10.19
CA VAL A 73 -2.23 -2.23 9.68
C VAL A 73 -2.02 -1.25 10.82
N ARG A 74 -1.19 -0.22 10.59
CA ARG A 74 -0.96 0.85 11.55
C ARG A 74 -1.69 2.11 11.06
N VAL A 75 -2.56 2.65 11.90
CA VAL A 75 -3.25 3.92 11.67
C VAL A 75 -2.51 4.99 12.46
N ILE A 76 -1.96 5.98 11.74
CA ILE A 76 -1.18 7.06 12.35
C ILE A 76 -2.08 8.26 12.52
N VAL A 77 -2.26 8.69 13.75
CA VAL A 77 -3.14 9.80 14.12
C VAL A 77 -2.36 10.98 14.70
N ASN A 78 -2.87 12.17 14.46
CA ASN A 78 -2.42 13.39 15.14
C ASN A 78 -2.95 13.44 16.59
N GLN A 79 -2.57 14.46 17.33
CA GLN A 79 -3.08 14.79 18.66
C GLN A 79 -4.62 14.91 18.70
N ASP A 80 -5.24 15.37 17.60
CA ASP A 80 -6.70 15.49 17.46
C ASP A 80 -7.40 14.17 17.06
N ASN A 81 -6.69 13.03 17.09
CA ASN A 81 -7.17 11.72 16.64
C ASN A 81 -7.59 11.69 15.15
N ILE A 82 -6.95 12.53 14.33
CA ILE A 82 -7.17 12.59 12.87
C ILE A 82 -6.09 11.79 12.17
N VAL A 83 -6.47 10.95 11.21
CA VAL A 83 -5.54 10.16 10.40
C VAL A 83 -4.71 11.09 9.50
N VAL A 84 -3.40 11.11 9.73
CA VAL A 84 -2.46 11.97 8.97
C VAL A 84 -1.90 11.26 7.75
N VAL A 85 -1.73 9.94 7.85
CA VAL A 85 -1.09 9.12 6.81
C VAL A 85 -2.03 8.01 6.40
N GLU A 86 -2.05 7.72 5.09
CA GLU A 86 -2.80 6.59 4.56
C GLU A 86 -2.39 5.28 5.26
N PRO A 87 -3.34 4.55 5.87
CA PRO A 87 -3.05 3.25 6.44
C PRO A 87 -2.65 2.27 5.33
N ARG A 88 -1.65 1.45 5.59
CA ARG A 88 -1.21 0.39 4.67
C ARG A 88 -0.89 -0.92 5.40
N ARG A 89 -1.10 -2.06 4.74
CA ARG A 89 -0.76 -3.40 5.26
C ARG A 89 0.73 -3.67 5.19
N GLY A 90 1.32 -4.07 6.32
CA GLY A 90 2.67 -4.64 6.35
C GLY A 90 3.82 -3.72 6.01
N TYR A 91 3.63 -2.41 5.87
CA TYR A 91 4.74 -1.51 5.53
C TYR A 91 5.70 -1.27 6.71
N LEU A 92 6.97 -1.13 6.35
CA LEU A 92 8.03 -0.70 7.23
C LEU A 92 7.87 0.79 7.54
N CYS A 93 7.81 1.13 8.82
CA CYS A 93 7.57 2.50 9.31
C CYS A 93 8.66 3.51 8.92
N LEU A 94 9.75 3.08 8.28
CA LEU A 94 10.92 3.88 7.89
C LEU A 94 10.58 5.09 7.01
N LEU A 95 9.45 5.06 6.29
CA LEU A 95 9.16 6.06 5.26
C LEU A 95 8.52 7.36 5.80
N ASN A 96 8.10 7.37 7.07
CA ASN A 96 7.48 8.55 7.68
C ASN A 96 8.44 9.42 8.50
N THR A 97 9.51 8.86 9.09
CA THR A 97 10.56 9.67 9.74
C THR A 97 11.28 10.57 8.73
N PHE A 98 11.33 10.17 7.45
CA PHE A 98 11.96 10.94 6.38
C PHE A 98 10.98 11.79 5.54
N GLY A 99 9.68 11.82 5.85
CA GLY A 99 8.71 12.62 5.08
C GLY A 99 8.69 12.28 3.58
N ILE A 100 8.85 11.00 3.24
CA ILE A 100 8.88 10.53 1.84
C ILE A 100 7.47 10.36 1.27
N PHE A 101 6.44 10.25 2.12
CA PHE A 101 5.03 10.09 1.74
C PHE A 101 4.12 11.22 2.26
N ASP A 102 4.56 12.50 2.16
CA ASP A 102 3.58 13.57 1.96
C ASP A 102 3.14 13.48 0.49
N ASN A 103 1.85 13.28 0.25
CA ASN A 103 1.30 13.20 -1.10
C ASN A 103 1.52 14.50 -1.91
N ARG A 104 1.91 15.61 -1.24
CA ARG A 104 2.35 16.86 -1.89
C ARG A 104 3.75 16.81 -2.48
N ARG A 105 4.60 15.85 -2.11
CA ARG A 105 6.01 15.78 -2.59
C ARG A 105 6.19 14.77 -3.75
N VAL A 106 5.29 13.80 -3.90
CA VAL A 106 5.26 12.93 -5.09
C VAL A 106 4.86 13.71 -6.34
N GLU A 107 3.95 14.68 -6.23
CA GLU A 107 3.66 15.60 -7.35
C GLU A 107 4.90 16.41 -7.75
N PHE A 108 5.71 16.86 -6.80
CA PHE A 108 6.92 17.63 -7.10
C PHE A 108 7.97 16.79 -7.87
N ALA A 109 8.11 15.51 -7.54
CA ALA A 109 9.02 14.60 -8.25
C ALA A 109 8.54 14.28 -9.68
N VAL A 110 7.23 14.08 -9.87
CA VAL A 110 6.64 13.82 -11.19
C VAL A 110 6.63 15.09 -12.06
N VAL A 111 6.40 16.27 -11.46
CA VAL A 111 6.43 17.57 -12.17
C VAL A 111 7.85 17.98 -12.56
N SER A 112 8.88 17.56 -11.80
CA SER A 112 10.28 17.88 -12.14
C SER A 112 10.88 16.98 -13.22
N LEU A 113 10.37 15.76 -13.44
CA LEU A 113 10.82 14.86 -14.50
C LEU A 113 10.13 15.08 -15.85
N LYS A 114 9.04 15.86 -15.87
CA LYS A 114 8.34 16.24 -17.11
C LYS A 114 8.89 17.52 -17.75
N ARG A 115 9.97 18.07 -17.19
CA ARG A 115 10.64 19.29 -17.64
C ARG A 115 12.13 19.03 -17.84
N ASN A 116 12.45 18.04 -18.67
CA ASN A 116 13.70 17.98 -19.42
C ASN A 116 13.49 17.21 -20.72
#